data_AF-A0A951MKS8-F1
#
_entry.id   AF-A0A951MKS8-F1
#
_cell.length_a   1.000
_cell.length_b   1.000
_cell.length_c   1.000
_cell.angle_alpha   90.00
_cell.angle_beta   90.00
_cell.angle_gamma   90.00
#
_symmetry.space_group_name_H-M   'P 1'
#
loop_
_entity.id
_entity.type
_entity.pdbx_description
1 polymer ?
#
loop_
_entity_poly.entity_id
_entity_poly.type
_entity_poly.pdbx_seq_one_letter_code
_entity_poly.pdbx_strand_id
1 'polypeptide(L)'
;MLVVLLLGVSVAGAYSWMTGASGPTNPVSVQVPRGATAQEVGSLLEEQGVIRSALAFRVLASFRDIGASLQAGRYELTTNMAIDDVFDALESGPAPKREITFTLPEGLELPEAADHVAEIGLDPERFRRLAESGDFAVPPYLPPGTETLEGFLYPETYSLPRRIDEKGLIERLLQQFRTVAGE
;
A
#
# COMPACT_ATOMS: atom_id res chain seq x y z
N MET A 1 10.22 -10.11 -51.77
CA MET A 1 8.84 -10.01 -51.24
C MET A 1 8.48 -11.18 -50.33
N LEU A 2 8.60 -12.45 -50.76
CA LEU A 2 8.27 -13.63 -49.95
C LEU A 2 9.07 -13.74 -48.62
N VAL A 3 10.39 -13.53 -48.66
CA VAL A 3 11.26 -13.59 -47.45
C VAL A 3 10.89 -12.51 -46.43
N VAL A 4 10.53 -11.31 -46.89
CA VAL A 4 10.10 -10.20 -46.02
C VAL A 4 8.75 -10.49 -45.37
N LEU A 5 7.82 -11.09 -46.11
CA LEU A 5 6.53 -11.53 -45.57
C LEU A 5 6.67 -12.65 -44.54
N LEU A 6 7.55 -13.63 -44.79
CA LEU A 6 7.82 -14.72 -43.84
C LEU A 6 8.51 -14.23 -42.57
N LEU A 7 9.45 -13.28 -42.68
CA LEU A 7 10.06 -12.62 -41.52
C LEU A 7 9.02 -11.82 -40.72
N GLY A 8 8.12 -11.10 -41.40
CA GLY A 8 7.03 -10.35 -40.75
C GLY A 8 6.06 -11.25 -39.97
N VAL A 9 5.63 -12.37 -40.56
CA VAL A 9 4.76 -13.36 -39.88
C VAL A 9 5.46 -14.00 -38.69
N SER A 10 6.75 -14.31 -38.80
CA SER A 10 7.54 -14.92 -37.72
C SER A 10 7.69 -13.97 -36.53
N VAL A 11 7.96 -12.69 -36.79
CA VAL A 11 8.06 -11.64 -35.76
C VAL A 11 6.70 -11.40 -35.10
N ALA A 12 5.62 -11.33 -35.88
CA ALA A 12 4.26 -11.16 -35.36
C ALA A 12 3.81 -12.34 -34.48
N GLY A 13 4.12 -13.58 -34.88
CA GLY A 13 3.84 -14.78 -34.10
C GLY A 13 4.62 -14.82 -32.79
N ALA A 14 5.91 -14.46 -32.83
CA ALA A 14 6.75 -14.36 -31.63
C ALA A 14 6.23 -13.27 -30.67
N TYR A 15 5.82 -12.10 -31.19
CA TYR A 15 5.23 -11.03 -30.40
C TYR A 15 3.95 -11.49 -29.70
N SER A 16 3.00 -12.03 -30.46
CA SER A 16 1.72 -12.51 -29.91
C SER A 16 1.91 -13.59 -28.85
N TRP A 17 2.91 -14.47 -29.02
CA TRP A 17 3.23 -15.47 -28.03
C TRP A 17 3.86 -14.83 -26.78
N MET A 18 4.78 -13.88 -26.91
CA MET A 18 5.44 -13.26 -25.75
C MET A 18 4.51 -12.36 -24.91
N THR A 19 3.55 -11.69 -25.53
CA THR A 19 2.69 -10.70 -24.86
C THR A 19 1.31 -11.22 -24.47
N GLY A 20 0.86 -12.33 -25.04
CA GLY A 20 -0.46 -12.89 -24.83
C GLY A 20 -0.60 -13.75 -23.58
N ALA A 21 -1.80 -13.79 -23.02
CA ALA A 21 -2.19 -14.71 -21.96
C ALA A 21 -2.18 -16.16 -22.46
N SER A 22 -1.75 -17.10 -21.61
CA SER A 22 -1.75 -18.53 -21.98
C SER A 22 -1.52 -19.47 -20.81
N GLY A 23 -2.38 -20.47 -20.64
CA GLY A 23 -2.29 -21.42 -19.53
C GLY A 23 -3.28 -21.11 -18.41
N PRO A 24 -3.26 -21.89 -17.31
CA PRO A 24 -4.24 -21.74 -16.23
C PRO A 24 -4.05 -20.43 -15.47
N THR A 25 -5.15 -19.84 -15.05
CA THR A 25 -5.21 -18.57 -14.31
C THR A 25 -5.36 -18.86 -12.82
N ASN A 26 -4.34 -18.56 -12.03
CA ASN A 26 -4.37 -18.68 -10.57
C ASN A 26 -4.06 -17.34 -9.92
N PRO A 27 -4.72 -16.95 -8.80
CA PRO A 27 -4.41 -15.73 -8.08
C PRO A 27 -2.97 -15.69 -7.57
N VAL A 28 -2.30 -14.55 -7.71
CA VAL A 28 -0.92 -14.29 -7.25
C VAL A 28 -0.83 -12.89 -6.67
N SER A 29 -0.34 -12.77 -5.44
CA SER A 29 -0.05 -11.47 -4.82
C SER A 29 1.42 -11.09 -5.06
N VAL A 30 1.66 -10.05 -5.84
CA VAL A 30 3.00 -9.55 -6.15
C VAL A 30 3.30 -8.29 -5.34
N GLN A 31 4.40 -8.29 -4.57
CA GLN A 31 4.85 -7.12 -3.81
C GLN A 31 5.88 -6.33 -4.60
N VAL A 32 5.51 -5.17 -5.13
CA VAL A 32 6.43 -4.24 -5.79
C VAL A 32 7.18 -3.43 -4.72
N PRO A 33 8.53 -3.49 -4.67
CA PRO A 33 9.34 -2.70 -3.73
C PRO A 33 9.29 -1.19 -4.01
N ARG A 34 9.59 -0.39 -2.99
CA ARG A 34 9.71 1.06 -3.16
C ARG A 34 10.93 1.40 -4.02
N GLY A 35 10.71 2.19 -5.07
CA GLY A 35 11.77 2.60 -6.00
C GLY A 35 12.16 1.53 -7.02
N ALA A 36 11.40 0.45 -7.14
CA ALA A 36 11.65 -0.58 -8.14
C ALA A 36 11.54 -0.03 -9.56
N THR A 37 12.50 -0.41 -10.40
CA THR A 37 12.55 -0.08 -11.84
C THR A 37 11.61 -0.99 -12.64
N ALA A 38 11.26 -0.57 -13.87
CA ALA A 38 10.50 -1.42 -14.79
C ALA A 38 11.21 -2.75 -15.10
N GLN A 39 12.55 -2.79 -15.01
CA GLN A 39 13.30 -4.03 -15.15
C GLN A 39 13.06 -4.98 -13.97
N GLU A 40 13.20 -4.48 -12.75
CA GLU A 40 12.99 -5.29 -11.53
C GLU A 40 11.54 -5.78 -11.44
N VAL A 41 10.57 -4.93 -11.78
CA VAL A 41 9.16 -5.32 -11.81
C VAL A 41 8.89 -6.37 -12.90
N GLY A 42 9.44 -6.20 -14.10
CA GLY A 42 9.31 -7.21 -15.16
C GLY A 42 9.87 -8.57 -14.77
N SER A 43 11.07 -8.60 -14.15
CA SER A 43 11.66 -9.84 -13.63
C SER A 43 10.81 -10.46 -12.52
N LEU A 44 10.33 -9.66 -11.57
CA LEU A 44 9.47 -10.13 -10.50
C LEU A 44 8.17 -10.77 -11.05
N LEU A 45 7.54 -10.14 -12.04
CA LEU A 45 6.31 -10.64 -12.65
C LEU A 45 6.53 -11.95 -13.41
N GLU A 46 7.67 -12.09 -14.10
CA GLU A 46 8.05 -13.32 -14.81
C GLU A 46 8.36 -14.46 -13.82
N GLU A 47 9.12 -14.18 -12.76
CA GLU A 47 9.44 -15.14 -11.70
C GLU A 47 8.18 -15.66 -10.98
N GLN A 48 7.18 -14.80 -10.80
CA GLN A 48 5.88 -15.17 -10.21
C GLN A 48 4.90 -15.79 -11.23
N GLY A 49 5.32 -15.97 -12.48
CA GLY A 49 4.51 -16.57 -13.54
C GLY A 49 3.31 -15.71 -13.98
N VAL A 50 3.31 -14.42 -13.65
CA VAL A 50 2.27 -13.46 -14.05
C VAL A 50 2.40 -13.15 -15.54
N ILE A 51 3.63 -12.93 -16.01
CA ILE A 51 3.93 -12.71 -17.44
C ILE A 51 4.89 -13.79 -17.95
N ARG A 52 4.90 -13.99 -19.26
CA ARG A 52 5.80 -14.93 -19.92
C ARG A 52 7.22 -14.38 -20.14
N SER A 53 7.35 -13.06 -20.34
CA SER A 53 8.62 -12.45 -20.74
C SER A 53 8.85 -11.10 -20.07
N ALA A 54 9.83 -11.04 -19.17
CA ALA A 54 10.30 -9.78 -18.58
C ALA A 54 10.87 -8.83 -19.66
N LEU A 55 11.51 -9.37 -20.70
CA LEU A 55 12.04 -8.57 -21.80
C LEU A 55 10.93 -7.84 -22.56
N ALA A 56 9.86 -8.54 -22.92
CA ALA A 56 8.72 -7.95 -23.61
C ALA A 56 8.04 -6.87 -22.76
N PHE A 57 7.88 -7.13 -21.46
CA PHE A 57 7.37 -6.14 -20.51
C PHE A 57 8.20 -4.87 -20.50
N ARG A 58 9.53 -4.97 -20.36
CA ARG A 58 10.42 -3.78 -20.32
C ARG A 58 10.35 -2.95 -21.59
N VAL A 59 10.34 -3.60 -22.75
CA VAL A 59 10.27 -2.93 -24.05
C VAL A 59 8.96 -2.14 -24.14
N LEU A 60 7.83 -2.79 -23.83
CA LEU A 60 6.51 -2.16 -23.90
C LEU A 60 6.31 -1.08 -22.81
N ALA A 61 6.82 -1.30 -21.60
CA ALA A 61 6.78 -0.32 -20.52
C ALA A 61 7.53 0.97 -20.88
N SER A 62 8.62 0.85 -21.66
CA SER A 62 9.38 2.00 -22.16
C SER A 62 8.61 2.79 -23.22
N PHE A 63 7.75 2.14 -24.02
CA PHE A 63 6.90 2.82 -25.00
C PHE A 63 5.66 3.48 -24.38
N ARG A 64 5.19 2.97 -23.24
CA ARG A 64 4.01 3.49 -22.51
C ARG A 64 4.37 4.44 -21.37
N ASP A 65 5.65 4.76 -21.18
CA ASP A 65 6.15 5.59 -20.05
C ASP A 65 5.73 5.11 -18.65
N ILE A 66 5.42 3.81 -18.50
CA ILE A 66 4.91 3.23 -17.24
C ILE A 66 5.97 3.24 -16.14
N GLY A 67 7.27 3.24 -16.51
CA GLY A 67 8.36 3.21 -15.53
C GLY A 67 8.30 4.32 -14.47
N ALA A 68 7.73 5.49 -14.80
CA ALA A 68 7.57 6.60 -13.87
C ALA A 68 6.28 6.52 -13.02
N SER A 69 5.27 5.76 -13.46
CA SER A 69 3.97 5.61 -12.78
C SER A 69 3.88 4.38 -11.88
N LEU A 70 4.90 3.51 -11.87
CA LEU A 70 4.92 2.31 -11.03
C LEU A 70 4.88 2.66 -9.55
N GLN A 71 3.75 2.34 -8.92
CA GLN A 71 3.57 2.54 -7.49
C GLN A 71 4.05 1.32 -6.70
N ALA A 72 4.73 1.59 -5.59
CA ALA A 72 5.12 0.54 -4.65
C ALA A 72 3.90 0.02 -3.88
N GLY A 73 3.76 -1.30 -3.78
CA GLY A 73 2.64 -1.90 -3.08
C GLY A 73 2.36 -3.34 -3.50
N ARG A 74 1.33 -3.93 -2.88
CA ARG A 74 0.88 -5.28 -3.21
C ARG A 74 -0.12 -5.21 -4.35
N TYR A 75 0.10 -5.96 -5.41
CA TYR A 75 -0.85 -6.12 -6.51
C TYR A 75 -1.44 -7.53 -6.45
N GLU A 76 -2.75 -7.62 -6.60
CA GLU A 76 -3.47 -8.89 -6.71
C GLU A 76 -3.65 -9.17 -8.21
N LEU A 77 -2.81 -10.06 -8.73
CA LEU A 77 -2.71 -10.41 -10.14
C LEU A 77 -3.08 -11.89 -10.32
N THR A 78 -2.95 -12.38 -11.55
CA THR A 78 -3.09 -13.81 -11.83
C THR A 78 -1.93 -14.33 -12.67
N THR A 79 -1.65 -15.63 -12.60
CA THR A 79 -0.69 -16.26 -13.52
C THR A 79 -1.15 -16.13 -14.96
N ASN A 80 -0.20 -16.03 -15.89
CA ASN A 80 -0.41 -16.02 -17.33
C ASN A 80 -1.30 -14.87 -17.86
N MET A 81 -1.20 -13.68 -17.27
CA MET A 81 -1.86 -12.48 -17.79
C MET A 81 -1.24 -12.02 -19.11
N ALA A 82 -2.04 -11.36 -19.94
CA ALA A 82 -1.49 -10.60 -21.06
C ALA A 82 -0.76 -9.37 -20.52
N ILE A 83 0.30 -8.95 -21.19
CA ILE A 83 1.11 -7.82 -20.73
C ILE A 83 0.28 -6.52 -20.65
N ASP A 84 -0.68 -6.34 -21.55
CA ASP A 84 -1.57 -5.18 -21.52
C ASP A 84 -2.46 -5.17 -20.26
N ASP A 85 -3.03 -6.31 -19.87
CA ASP A 85 -3.83 -6.42 -18.63
C ASP A 85 -2.98 -6.15 -17.37
N VAL A 86 -1.69 -6.53 -17.41
CA VAL A 86 -0.76 -6.25 -16.32
C VAL A 86 -0.49 -4.75 -16.24
N PHE A 87 -0.34 -4.06 -17.36
CA PHE A 87 -0.18 -2.61 -17.36
C PHE A 87 -1.41 -1.90 -16.79
N ASP A 88 -2.62 -2.30 -17.21
CA ASP A 88 -3.85 -1.73 -16.68
C ASP A 88 -3.96 -1.93 -15.15
N ALA A 89 -3.55 -3.10 -14.66
CA ALA A 89 -3.50 -3.39 -13.23
C ALA A 89 -2.44 -2.57 -12.48
N LEU A 90 -1.26 -2.38 -13.07
CA LEU A 90 -0.19 -1.56 -12.47
C LEU A 90 -0.56 -0.06 -12.44
N GLU A 91 -1.23 0.43 -13.48
CA GLU A 91 -1.73 1.81 -13.58
C GLU A 91 -2.89 2.07 -12.62
N SER A 92 -3.75 1.07 -12.38
CA SER A 92 -4.80 1.12 -11.36
C SER A 92 -4.25 1.24 -9.94
N GLY A 93 -2.97 0.94 -9.75
CA GLY A 93 -2.27 1.03 -8.47
C GLY A 93 -2.42 -0.24 -7.62
N PRO A 94 -1.68 -0.31 -6.49
CA PRO A 94 -1.66 -1.49 -5.65
C PRO A 94 -3.01 -1.68 -4.95
N ALA A 95 -3.31 -2.93 -4.59
CA ALA A 95 -4.43 -3.25 -3.75
C ALA A 95 -4.38 -2.39 -2.46
N PRO A 96 -5.53 -1.88 -2.01
CA PRO A 96 -5.58 -1.08 -0.79
C PRO A 96 -4.96 -1.86 0.35
N LYS A 97 -4.22 -1.17 1.20
CA LYS A 97 -3.72 -1.77 2.43
C LYS A 97 -4.93 -2.33 3.18
N ARG A 98 -4.79 -3.53 3.74
CA ARG A 98 -5.81 -4.08 4.63
C ARG A 98 -5.86 -3.17 5.85
N GLU A 99 -6.79 -2.25 5.83
CA GLU A 99 -7.04 -1.28 6.87
C GLU A 99 -8.27 -1.68 7.68
N ILE A 100 -8.32 -1.26 8.92
CA ILE A 100 -9.48 -1.33 9.80
C ILE A 100 -9.95 0.09 10.06
N THR A 101 -11.26 0.25 10.22
CA THR A 101 -11.85 1.53 10.60
C THR A 101 -11.97 1.59 12.11
N PHE A 102 -11.48 2.67 12.71
CA PHE A 102 -11.65 2.98 14.13
C PHE A 102 -12.20 4.40 14.24
N THR A 103 -13.26 4.61 14.99
CA THR A 103 -13.75 5.97 15.28
C THR A 103 -13.40 6.30 16.71
N LEU A 104 -12.87 7.48 16.98
CA LEU A 104 -12.75 8.01 18.33
C LEU A 104 -13.80 9.11 18.50
N PRO A 105 -14.88 8.87 19.28
CA PRO A 105 -15.91 9.86 19.52
C PRO A 105 -15.38 11.13 20.19
N GLU A 106 -16.01 12.26 19.88
CA GLU A 106 -15.76 13.52 20.58
C GLU A 106 -16.24 13.44 22.04
N GLY A 107 -15.57 14.20 22.91
CA GLY A 107 -15.98 14.39 24.30
C GLY A 107 -15.66 13.24 25.26
N LEU A 108 -14.92 12.22 24.81
CA LEU A 108 -14.43 11.15 25.68
C LEU A 108 -13.27 11.65 26.55
N GLU A 109 -13.31 11.31 27.83
CA GLU A 109 -12.14 11.39 28.72
C GLU A 109 -11.15 10.26 28.37
N LEU A 110 -9.87 10.41 28.72
CA LEU A 110 -8.84 9.40 28.39
C LEU A 110 -9.18 7.97 28.83
N PRO A 111 -9.77 7.72 30.02
CA PRO A 111 -10.20 6.36 30.39
C PRO A 111 -11.26 5.79 29.45
N GLU A 112 -12.20 6.61 28.98
CA GLU A 112 -13.26 6.19 28.06
C GLU A 112 -12.70 5.95 26.65
N ALA A 113 -11.77 6.81 26.21
CA ALA A 113 -11.03 6.62 24.96
C ALA A 113 -10.22 5.32 24.98
N ALA A 114 -9.59 5.00 26.11
CA ALA A 114 -8.85 3.76 26.30
C ALA A 114 -9.76 2.53 26.20
N ASP A 115 -10.94 2.54 26.82
CA ASP A 115 -11.90 1.44 26.68
C ASP A 115 -12.36 1.26 25.22
N HIS A 116 -12.46 2.37 24.47
CA HIS A 116 -12.90 2.33 23.08
C HIS A 116 -11.90 1.62 22.14
N VAL A 117 -10.60 1.62 22.46
CA VAL A 117 -9.60 0.93 21.62
C VAL A 117 -9.75 -0.60 21.62
N ALA A 118 -10.50 -1.16 22.59
CA ALA A 118 -10.82 -2.58 22.62
C ALA A 118 -11.63 -3.04 21.40
N GLU A 119 -12.38 -2.15 20.75
CA GLU A 119 -13.19 -2.46 19.55
C GLU A 119 -12.32 -2.97 18.38
N ILE A 120 -11.07 -2.51 18.33
CA ILE A 120 -10.08 -2.94 17.35
C ILE A 120 -9.07 -3.95 17.91
N GLY A 121 -9.35 -4.50 19.10
CA GLY A 121 -8.56 -5.57 19.74
C GLY A 121 -7.27 -5.10 20.41
N LEU A 122 -7.12 -3.81 20.69
CA LEU A 122 -6.01 -3.26 21.47
C LEU A 122 -6.29 -3.37 22.98
N ASP A 123 -5.23 -3.34 23.79
CA ASP A 123 -5.33 -3.38 25.27
C ASP A 123 -5.61 -1.97 25.83
N PRO A 124 -6.80 -1.73 26.42
CA PRO A 124 -7.17 -0.43 27.01
C PRO A 124 -6.18 0.06 28.06
N GLU A 125 -5.75 -0.84 28.94
CA GLU A 125 -4.89 -0.48 30.06
C GLU A 125 -3.48 -0.14 29.57
N ARG A 126 -2.99 -0.86 28.56
CA ARG A 126 -1.72 -0.51 27.90
C ARG A 126 -1.81 0.82 27.16
N PHE A 127 -2.91 1.08 26.46
CA PHE A 127 -3.13 2.36 25.79
C PHE A 127 -3.14 3.52 26.78
N ARG A 128 -3.91 3.41 27.87
CA ARG A 128 -3.97 4.45 28.92
C ARG A 128 -2.60 4.74 29.52
N ARG A 129 -1.87 3.69 29.94
CA ARG A 129 -0.52 3.87 30.51
C ARG A 129 0.45 4.57 29.56
N LEU A 130 0.37 4.28 28.26
CA LEU A 130 1.19 4.95 27.25
C LEU A 130 0.78 6.42 27.09
N ALA A 131 -0.53 6.69 27.06
CA ALA A 131 -1.03 8.06 26.96
C ALA A 131 -0.72 8.91 28.22
N GLU A 132 -0.45 8.30 29.36
CA GLU A 132 -0.07 8.96 30.62
C GLU A 132 1.45 8.96 30.88
N SER A 133 2.27 8.35 30.02
CA SER A 133 3.69 8.12 30.34
C SER A 133 4.60 9.34 30.14
N GLY A 134 4.13 10.37 29.44
CA GLY A 134 4.96 11.49 28.99
C GLY A 134 5.99 11.14 27.91
N ASP A 135 5.97 9.92 27.34
CA ASP A 135 6.96 9.47 26.34
C ASP A 135 6.68 9.97 24.92
N PHE A 136 5.51 10.56 24.69
CA PHE A 136 5.11 11.04 23.38
C PHE A 136 5.48 12.51 23.20
N ALA A 137 5.98 12.85 22.03
CA ALA A 137 6.18 14.24 21.66
C ALA A 137 4.81 14.94 21.59
N VAL A 138 4.53 15.79 22.55
CA VAL A 138 3.35 16.66 22.52
C VAL A 138 3.65 17.97 21.79
N PRO A 139 2.64 18.65 21.22
CA PRO A 139 2.84 19.93 20.56
C PRO A 139 3.54 20.97 21.49
N PRO A 140 4.38 21.85 20.94
CA PRO A 140 5.26 22.74 21.73
C PRO A 140 4.51 23.81 22.55
N TYR A 141 3.22 24.00 22.30
CA TYR A 141 2.36 24.94 23.04
C TYR A 141 1.72 24.33 24.30
N LEU A 142 1.99 23.05 24.62
CA LEU A 142 1.53 22.50 25.88
C LEU A 142 2.35 23.01 27.07
N PRO A 143 1.72 23.16 28.24
CA PRO A 143 2.43 23.51 29.46
C PRO A 143 3.63 22.56 29.67
N PRO A 144 4.83 23.09 29.98
CA PRO A 144 5.95 22.27 30.39
C PRO A 144 5.54 21.35 31.55
N GLY A 145 5.79 20.05 31.43
CA GLY A 145 5.35 19.05 32.41
C GLY A 145 3.97 18.43 32.14
N THR A 146 3.43 18.59 30.92
CA THR A 146 2.25 17.81 30.49
C THR A 146 2.65 16.35 30.26
N GLU A 147 2.34 15.48 31.23
CA GLU A 147 2.65 14.05 31.18
C GLU A 147 1.54 13.23 30.49
N THR A 148 0.31 13.75 30.48
CA THR A 148 -0.88 13.09 29.90
C THR A 148 -1.27 13.65 28.54
N LEU A 149 -1.78 12.76 27.67
CA LEU A 149 -2.35 13.10 26.36
C LEU A 149 -3.86 13.43 26.41
N GLU A 150 -4.44 13.61 27.60
CA GLU A 150 -5.83 14.08 27.78
C GLU A 150 -6.09 15.34 26.94
N GLY A 151 -7.11 15.31 26.08
CA GLY A 151 -7.47 16.42 25.19
C GLY A 151 -6.59 16.58 23.94
N PHE A 152 -5.59 15.71 23.73
CA PHE A 152 -4.70 15.72 22.54
C PHE A 152 -4.94 14.57 21.58
N LEU A 153 -5.74 13.58 21.99
CA LEU A 153 -6.18 12.50 21.12
C LEU A 153 -7.33 13.01 20.25
N TYR A 154 -7.03 13.34 18.98
CA TYR A 154 -8.01 13.99 18.13
C TYR A 154 -9.20 13.06 17.79
N PRO A 155 -10.44 13.49 17.98
CA PRO A 155 -11.62 12.67 17.67
C PRO A 155 -11.92 12.68 16.16
N GLU A 156 -11.87 11.50 15.54
CA GLU A 156 -12.20 11.31 14.11
C GLU A 156 -12.44 9.83 13.80
N THR A 157 -12.92 9.53 12.59
CA THR A 157 -12.85 8.19 12.01
C THR A 157 -11.52 7.99 11.26
N TYR A 158 -10.73 7.05 11.75
CA TYR A 158 -9.42 6.68 11.24
C TYR A 158 -9.47 5.42 10.39
N SER A 159 -8.72 5.44 9.27
CA SER A 159 -8.32 4.22 8.55
C SER A 159 -6.93 3.80 9.04
N LEU A 160 -6.85 2.64 9.68
CA LEU A 160 -5.67 2.18 10.41
C LEU A 160 -5.11 0.87 9.81
N PRO A 161 -3.79 0.63 9.83
CA PRO A 161 -3.25 -0.67 9.47
C PRO A 161 -3.85 -1.80 10.32
N ARG A 162 -4.18 -2.96 9.72
CA ARG A 162 -4.76 -4.12 10.43
C ARG A 162 -3.93 -4.68 11.60
N ARG A 163 -2.65 -4.33 11.70
CA ARG A 163 -1.75 -4.76 12.79
C ARG A 163 -1.17 -3.57 13.56
N ILE A 164 -1.91 -2.47 13.64
CA ILE A 164 -1.55 -1.34 14.49
C ILE A 164 -1.48 -1.79 15.96
N ASP A 165 -0.57 -1.20 16.74
CA ASP A 165 -0.50 -1.35 18.19
C ASP A 165 -0.89 -0.03 18.89
N GLU A 166 -1.00 -0.04 20.21
CA GLU A 166 -1.46 1.10 21.02
C GLU A 166 -0.57 2.32 20.80
N LYS A 167 0.75 2.10 20.73
CA LYS A 167 1.71 3.18 20.47
C LYS A 167 1.47 3.80 19.09
N GLY A 168 1.35 2.98 18.05
CA GLY A 168 1.07 3.44 16.70
C GLY A 168 -0.28 4.15 16.58
N LEU A 169 -1.29 3.72 17.34
CA LEU A 169 -2.56 4.43 17.41
C LEU A 169 -2.39 5.81 18.06
N ILE A 170 -1.73 5.92 19.21
CA ILE A 170 -1.47 7.20 19.87
C ILE A 170 -0.72 8.16 18.94
N GLU A 171 0.34 7.69 18.28
CA GLU A 171 1.09 8.48 17.29
C GLU A 171 0.17 8.99 16.17
N ARG A 172 -0.77 8.16 15.71
CA ARG A 172 -1.73 8.56 14.67
C ARG A 172 -2.71 9.62 15.15
N LEU A 173 -3.25 9.48 16.36
CA LEU A 173 -4.18 10.44 16.97
C LEU A 173 -3.49 11.80 17.19
N LEU A 174 -2.24 11.80 17.67
CA LEU A 174 -1.45 13.01 17.86
C LEU A 174 -1.06 13.67 16.53
N GLN A 175 -0.72 12.88 15.52
CA GLN A 175 -0.44 13.39 14.18
C GLN A 175 -1.65 14.14 13.61
N GLN A 176 -2.85 13.58 13.81
CA GLN A 176 -4.08 14.21 13.35
C GLN A 176 -4.35 15.52 14.10
N PHE A 177 -4.15 15.54 15.42
CA PHE A 177 -4.25 16.75 16.22
C PHE A 177 -3.37 17.89 15.67
N ARG A 178 -2.10 17.61 15.35
CA ARG A 178 -1.17 18.60 14.75
C ARG A 178 -1.64 19.10 13.39
N THR A 179 -2.10 18.18 12.54
CA THR A 179 -2.60 18.51 11.20
C THR A 179 -3.77 19.50 11.27
N VAL A 180 -4.72 19.27 12.18
CA VAL A 180 -5.88 20.15 12.35
C VAL A 180 -5.53 21.45 13.07
N ALA A 181 -4.60 21.41 14.03
CA ALA A 181 -4.07 22.61 14.67
C ALA A 181 -3.26 23.51 13.72
N GLY A 182 -2.95 23.03 12.51
CA GLY A 182 -2.25 23.80 11.48
C GLY A 182 -0.73 23.75 11.58
N GLU A 183 -0.17 22.66 12.11
CA GLU A 183 1.28 22.41 12.23
C GLU A 183 1.80 21.32 11.27
#